data_AF-A0A1H9FFC1-F1
#
_entry.id   AF-A0A1H9FFC1-F1
#
_cell.length_a   1.000
_cell.length_b   1.000
_cell.length_c   1.000
_cell.angle_alpha   90.00
_cell.angle_beta   90.00
_cell.angle_gamma   90.00
#
_symmetry.space_group_name_H-M   'P 1'
#
loop_
_entity.id
_entity.type
_entity.pdbx_description
1 polymer ?
#
loop_
_entity_poly.entity_id
_entity_poly.type
_entity_poly.pdbx_seq_one_letter_code
_entity_poly.pdbx_strand_id
1 'polypeptide(L)'
;MNSKKIKAFVKVVIEVLLLVIMVLYASRVLERKDTYIKYEGFFRENNDFDVLFFGSSNMEFMVNPLQLWNEYGITSYNFGNTSERLPVTYWTIKNALEYSSPKVVVIEVSQYGQTEKYKDMYSVHNAWDRFPLTLTKIEAVYDVLSPSDPRQELLFDFILYHDRWSELTEDDFSNSYSKLRGFAANSEYTVFERPEYEYRIDMAATETEGVMYLEKAVEELQEKGIQVVFVHSPEVNSEEKQARINAASVTAEKYNIPFIDFTVMEDSVVDYATDMFDSDHVNIQGATKLTHYLGEYLTHNYGLESHAEDDSYDDWNTSYDQFNATHGSVVLKEVKPDIQ
;
A
#
# COMPACT_ATOMS: atom_id res chain seq x y z
N MET A 1 33.79 -4.85 43.29
CA MET A 1 34.07 -5.84 42.23
C MET A 1 35.54 -5.71 41.81
N ASN A 2 36.32 -6.80 41.71
CA ASN A 2 37.77 -6.72 41.42
C ASN A 2 38.00 -6.09 40.02
N SER A 3 38.98 -5.19 39.85
CA SER A 3 39.18 -4.42 38.62
C SER A 3 39.35 -5.29 37.37
N LYS A 4 39.91 -6.50 37.54
CA LYS A 4 40.00 -7.52 36.49
C LYS A 4 38.61 -8.04 36.04
N LYS A 5 37.69 -8.26 36.97
CA LYS A 5 36.32 -8.70 36.68
C LYS A 5 35.51 -7.61 35.97
N ILE A 6 35.69 -6.36 36.37
CA ILE A 6 35.07 -5.20 35.70
C ILE A 6 35.57 -5.11 34.25
N LYS A 7 36.89 -5.18 34.03
CA LYS A 7 37.48 -5.14 32.67
C LYS A 7 36.99 -6.30 31.80
N ALA A 8 36.88 -7.51 32.34
CA ALA A 8 36.37 -8.67 31.62
C ALA A 8 34.90 -8.50 31.22
N PHE A 9 34.06 -8.03 32.15
CA PHE A 9 32.64 -7.74 31.87
C PHE A 9 32.48 -6.67 30.78
N VAL A 10 33.22 -5.56 30.87
CA VAL A 10 33.18 -4.49 29.87
C VAL A 10 33.59 -5.01 28.48
N LYS A 11 34.61 -5.87 28.39
CA LYS A 11 35.02 -6.47 27.12
C LYS A 11 33.90 -7.32 26.50
N VAL A 12 33.26 -8.18 27.29
CA VAL A 12 32.14 -9.00 26.81
C VAL A 12 30.98 -8.13 26.33
N VAL A 13 30.64 -7.08 27.07
CA VAL A 13 29.60 -6.13 26.66
C VAL A 13 29.95 -5.47 25.32
N ILE A 14 31.18 -4.99 25.15
CA ILE A 14 31.63 -4.38 23.89
C ILE A 14 31.57 -5.40 22.74
N GLU A 15 32.04 -6.63 22.94
CA GLU A 15 32.03 -7.69 21.93
C GLU A 15 30.60 -8.07 21.52
N VAL A 16 29.68 -8.16 22.48
CA VAL A 16 28.26 -8.42 22.20
C VAL A 16 27.63 -7.25 21.44
N LEU A 17 27.92 -6.01 21.82
CA LEU A 17 27.40 -4.84 21.11
C LEU A 17 27.93 -4.78 19.67
N LEU A 18 29.22 -5.06 19.47
CA LEU A 18 29.81 -5.13 18.13
C LEU A 18 29.16 -6.24 17.29
N LEU A 19 28.90 -7.41 17.88
CA LEU A 19 28.21 -8.50 17.21
C LEU A 19 26.78 -8.09 16.80
N VAL A 20 26.03 -7.45 17.69
CA VAL A 20 24.68 -6.95 17.39
C VAL A 20 24.72 -5.94 16.25
N ILE A 21 25.66 -4.98 16.27
CA ILE A 21 25.81 -3.99 15.18
C ILE A 21 26.13 -4.68 13.86
N MET A 22 27.02 -5.67 13.86
CA MET A 22 27.35 -6.43 12.65
C MET A 22 26.15 -7.21 12.12
N VAL A 23 25.36 -7.84 12.99
CA VAL A 23 24.15 -8.58 12.59
C VAL A 23 23.09 -7.62 12.05
N LEU A 24 22.87 -6.46 12.68
CA LEU A 24 21.92 -5.46 12.19
C LEU A 24 22.34 -4.89 10.83
N TYR A 25 23.63 -4.62 10.66
CA TYR A 25 24.17 -4.16 9.38
C TYR A 25 24.04 -5.26 8.30
N ALA A 26 24.38 -6.51 8.64
CA ALA A 26 24.22 -7.65 7.73
C ALA A 26 22.75 -7.87 7.37
N SER A 27 21.84 -7.78 8.34
CA SER A 27 20.39 -7.85 8.12
C SER A 27 19.95 -6.79 7.11
N ARG A 28 20.34 -5.53 7.32
CA ARG A 28 20.01 -4.44 6.39
C ARG A 28 20.52 -4.73 4.98
N VAL A 29 21.76 -5.20 4.83
CA VAL A 29 22.36 -5.46 3.50
C VAL A 29 21.71 -6.67 2.84
N LEU A 30 21.44 -7.74 3.60
CA LEU A 30 20.89 -8.99 3.09
C LEU A 30 19.39 -8.92 2.83
N GLU A 31 18.66 -7.98 3.43
CA GLU A 31 17.23 -7.77 3.20
C GLU A 31 16.92 -7.49 1.73
N ARG A 32 15.79 -8.01 1.22
CA ARG A 32 15.30 -7.62 -0.11
C ARG A 32 14.87 -6.17 -0.09
N LYS A 33 15.22 -5.43 -1.15
CA LYS A 33 15.04 -3.97 -1.18
C LYS A 33 13.66 -3.54 -1.62
N ASP A 34 12.81 -4.45 -2.11
CA ASP A 34 11.49 -4.13 -2.66
C ASP A 34 10.65 -3.31 -1.66
N THR A 35 10.43 -3.85 -0.46
CA THR A 35 9.65 -3.19 0.60
C THR A 35 10.36 -1.94 1.14
N TYR A 36 11.69 -1.99 1.26
CA TYR A 36 12.49 -0.82 1.66
C TYR A 36 12.31 0.33 0.68
N ILE A 37 12.51 0.10 -0.61
CA ILE A 37 12.38 1.09 -1.68
C ILE A 37 10.97 1.66 -1.69
N LYS A 38 9.95 0.85 -1.45
CA LYS A 38 8.56 1.27 -1.47
C LYS A 38 8.14 2.11 -0.26
N TYR A 39 8.56 1.76 0.96
CA TYR A 39 8.03 2.36 2.19
C TYR A 39 8.99 3.24 2.98
N GLU A 40 10.29 3.23 2.68
CA GLU A 40 11.26 4.11 3.36
C GLU A 40 10.84 5.59 3.27
N GLY A 41 10.21 6.01 2.17
CA GLY A 41 9.73 7.38 1.99
C GLY A 41 8.72 7.81 3.05
N PHE A 42 7.80 6.93 3.45
CA PHE A 42 6.82 7.20 4.49
C PHE A 42 7.48 7.51 5.83
N PHE A 43 8.49 6.73 6.22
CA PHE A 43 9.21 6.92 7.49
C PHE A 43 10.22 8.07 7.47
N ARG A 44 10.52 8.62 6.29
CA ARG A 44 11.44 9.77 6.12
C ARG A 44 10.71 11.09 5.91
N GLU A 45 9.40 11.06 5.70
CA GLU A 45 8.61 12.27 5.61
C GLU A 45 8.60 12.97 6.97
N ASN A 46 8.84 14.28 6.99
CA ASN A 46 8.90 15.06 8.23
C ASN A 46 7.51 15.58 8.63
N ASN A 47 6.65 15.76 7.63
CA ASN A 47 5.29 16.25 7.78
C ASN A 47 4.30 15.08 7.78
N ASP A 48 3.11 15.29 8.35
CA ASP A 48 2.04 14.30 8.28
C ASP A 48 1.39 14.29 6.89
N PHE A 49 0.61 13.25 6.61
CA PHE A 49 -0.14 13.06 5.37
C PHE A 49 -1.60 13.47 5.55
N ASP A 50 -2.19 14.16 4.57
CA ASP A 50 -3.65 14.40 4.58
C ASP A 50 -4.43 13.11 4.35
N VAL A 51 -3.93 12.26 3.44
CA VAL A 51 -4.62 11.05 2.96
C VAL A 51 -3.70 9.85 2.90
N LEU A 52 -4.13 8.70 3.43
CA LEU A 52 -3.45 7.43 3.21
C LEU A 52 -4.33 6.47 2.40
N PHE A 53 -3.74 5.83 1.39
CA PHE A 53 -4.40 4.90 0.50
C PHE A 53 -3.97 3.47 0.79
N PHE A 54 -4.89 2.52 0.91
CA PHE A 54 -4.60 1.12 1.24
C PHE A 54 -5.36 0.14 0.34
N GLY A 55 -4.82 -1.06 0.19
CA GLY A 55 -5.51 -2.18 -0.46
C GLY A 55 -4.58 -3.03 -1.30
N SER A 56 -5.11 -3.62 -2.35
CA SER A 56 -4.36 -4.56 -3.20
C SER A 56 -3.47 -3.84 -4.23
N SER A 57 -2.93 -4.58 -5.21
CA SER A 57 -2.20 -3.99 -6.35
C SER A 57 -3.07 -3.02 -7.15
N ASN A 58 -4.39 -3.22 -7.14
CA ASN A 58 -5.34 -2.25 -7.67
C ASN A 58 -5.10 -0.84 -7.10
N MET A 59 -4.93 -0.71 -5.78
CA MET A 59 -4.62 0.59 -5.18
C MET A 59 -3.25 1.10 -5.61
N GLU A 60 -2.25 0.21 -5.65
CA GLU A 60 -0.86 0.52 -6.00
C GLU A 60 -0.73 1.18 -7.39
N PHE A 61 -1.55 0.73 -8.34
CA PHE A 61 -1.59 1.27 -9.71
C PHE A 61 -2.66 2.37 -9.90
N MET A 62 -3.66 2.47 -9.02
CA MET A 62 -4.79 3.41 -9.23
C MET A 62 -4.45 4.86 -8.86
N VAL A 63 -3.74 5.09 -7.75
CA VAL A 63 -3.55 6.45 -7.21
C VAL A 63 -2.09 6.86 -7.21
N ASN A 64 -1.81 8.00 -7.83
CA ASN A 64 -0.50 8.61 -7.85
C ASN A 64 -0.42 9.80 -6.88
N PRO A 65 0.22 9.67 -5.70
CA PRO A 65 0.38 10.76 -4.74
C PRO A 65 1.02 12.03 -5.30
N LEU A 66 1.93 11.91 -6.27
CA LEU A 66 2.60 13.06 -6.86
C LEU A 66 1.69 13.85 -7.81
N GLN A 67 0.78 13.16 -8.51
CA GLN A 67 -0.24 13.84 -9.32
C GLN A 67 -1.26 14.54 -8.41
N LEU A 68 -1.70 13.87 -7.34
CA LEU A 68 -2.60 14.43 -6.33
C LEU A 68 -1.99 15.70 -5.68
N TRP A 69 -0.69 15.65 -5.37
CA TRP A 69 0.07 16.81 -4.92
C TRP A 69 0.07 17.94 -5.94
N ASN A 70 0.45 17.66 -7.19
CA ASN A 70 0.57 18.70 -8.20
C ASN A 70 -0.75 19.42 -8.50
N GLU A 71 -1.87 18.68 -8.50
CA GLU A 71 -3.18 19.26 -8.84
C GLU A 71 -3.88 19.93 -7.65
N TYR A 72 -3.70 19.40 -6.43
CA TYR A 72 -4.49 19.82 -5.26
C TYR A 72 -3.64 20.24 -4.05
N GLY A 73 -2.33 19.99 -4.07
CA GLY A 73 -1.42 20.18 -2.94
C GLY A 73 -1.73 19.29 -1.74
N ILE A 74 -2.37 18.15 -1.97
CA ILE A 74 -2.70 17.16 -0.92
C ILE A 74 -1.51 16.23 -0.72
N THR A 75 -1.03 16.08 0.51
CA THR A 75 -0.02 15.07 0.82
C THR A 75 -0.66 13.71 1.03
N SER A 76 -0.06 12.69 0.43
CA SER A 76 -0.56 11.33 0.54
C SER A 76 0.48 10.21 0.39
N TYR A 77 0.14 9.02 0.86
CA TYR A 77 0.97 7.83 0.65
C TYR A 77 0.13 6.65 0.19
N ASN A 78 0.64 5.89 -0.77
CA ASN A 78 0.00 4.71 -1.31
C ASN A 78 0.62 3.42 -0.73
N PHE A 79 -0.16 2.70 0.06
CA PHE A 79 0.21 1.43 0.68
C PHE A 79 -0.40 0.21 -0.04
N GLY A 80 -0.94 0.38 -1.25
CA GLY A 80 -1.45 -0.73 -2.05
C GLY A 80 -0.38 -1.80 -2.27
N ASN A 81 -0.68 -3.09 -2.10
CA ASN A 81 0.28 -4.19 -2.28
C ASN A 81 -0.26 -5.36 -3.10
N THR A 82 0.64 -6.03 -3.82
CA THR A 82 0.34 -7.25 -4.58
C THR A 82 -0.52 -8.25 -3.82
N SER A 83 -1.75 -8.44 -4.32
CA SER A 83 -2.72 -9.42 -3.80
C SER A 83 -3.04 -9.33 -2.30
N GLU A 84 -2.91 -8.13 -1.70
CA GLU A 84 -3.18 -7.94 -0.27
C GLU A 84 -4.62 -8.29 0.11
N ARG A 85 -4.80 -9.08 1.18
CA ARG A 85 -6.11 -9.42 1.73
C ARG A 85 -6.48 -8.45 2.84
N LEU A 86 -7.78 -8.22 3.04
CA LEU A 86 -8.30 -7.26 4.02
C LEU A 86 -7.73 -7.42 5.44
N PRO A 87 -7.44 -8.64 5.97
CA PRO A 87 -6.79 -8.76 7.27
C PRO A 87 -5.35 -8.23 7.28
N VAL A 88 -4.61 -8.40 6.18
CA VAL A 88 -3.29 -7.78 6.02
C VAL A 88 -3.42 -6.27 5.93
N THR A 89 -4.34 -5.77 5.10
CA THR A 89 -4.64 -4.33 4.95
C THR A 89 -4.99 -3.66 6.29
N TYR A 90 -5.84 -4.29 7.11
CA TYR A 90 -6.18 -3.78 8.45
C TYR A 90 -4.93 -3.56 9.32
N TRP A 91 -4.02 -4.52 9.36
CA TRP A 91 -2.81 -4.38 10.16
C TRP A 91 -1.78 -3.45 9.51
N THR A 92 -1.75 -3.33 8.18
CA THR A 92 -0.98 -2.29 7.47
C THR A 92 -1.47 -0.89 7.88
N ILE A 93 -2.79 -0.67 7.94
CA ILE A 93 -3.39 0.56 8.46
C ILE A 93 -2.93 0.82 9.89
N LYS A 94 -3.06 -0.17 10.80
CA LYS A 94 -2.66 0.00 12.20
C LYS A 94 -1.20 0.36 12.37
N ASN A 95 -0.31 -0.28 11.62
CA ASN A 95 1.12 0.03 11.68
C ASN A 95 1.42 1.42 11.12
N ALA A 96 0.75 1.85 10.03
CA ALA A 96 0.91 3.20 9.49
C ALA A 96 0.44 4.28 10.49
N LEU A 97 -0.66 4.03 11.20
CA LEU A 97 -1.22 4.95 12.19
C LEU A 97 -0.36 5.13 13.46
N GLU A 98 0.71 4.35 13.65
CA GLU A 98 1.71 4.62 14.70
C GLU A 98 2.62 5.81 14.34
N TYR A 99 2.66 6.19 13.05
CA TYR A 99 3.58 7.20 12.51
C TYR A 99 2.88 8.37 11.82
N SER A 100 1.60 8.25 11.49
CA SER A 100 0.82 9.26 10.76
C SER A 100 -0.62 9.32 11.30
N SER A 101 -1.24 10.50 11.24
CA SER A 101 -2.62 10.72 11.67
C SER A 101 -3.41 11.45 10.56
N PRO A 102 -3.70 10.77 9.44
CA PRO A 102 -4.34 11.40 8.29
C PRO A 102 -5.77 11.86 8.58
N LYS A 103 -6.26 12.81 7.78
CA LYS A 103 -7.67 13.23 7.81
C LYS A 103 -8.57 12.20 7.16
N VAL A 104 -8.09 11.55 6.10
CA VAL A 104 -8.85 10.57 5.31
C VAL A 104 -8.03 9.31 5.07
N VAL A 105 -8.68 8.16 5.17
CA VAL A 105 -8.16 6.86 4.73
C VAL A 105 -9.04 6.32 3.61
N VAL A 106 -8.44 5.96 2.48
CA VAL A 106 -9.13 5.38 1.34
C VAL A 106 -8.74 3.91 1.23
N ILE A 107 -9.72 3.01 1.23
CA ILE A 107 -9.51 1.57 1.21
C ILE A 107 -10.07 0.98 -0.09
N GLU A 108 -9.19 0.35 -0.85
CA GLU A 108 -9.52 -0.37 -2.08
C GLU A 108 -10.05 -1.78 -1.76
N VAL A 109 -11.18 -2.16 -2.37
CA VAL A 109 -11.95 -3.35 -1.99
C VAL A 109 -12.07 -4.43 -3.08
N SER A 110 -11.19 -4.49 -4.10
CA SER A 110 -11.17 -5.57 -5.11
C SER A 110 -11.02 -6.97 -4.52
N GLN A 111 -10.55 -7.10 -3.27
CA GLN A 111 -10.41 -8.36 -2.54
C GLN A 111 -11.55 -8.60 -1.54
N TYR A 112 -12.68 -7.88 -1.68
CA TYR A 112 -13.85 -8.07 -0.83
C TYR A 112 -14.42 -9.48 -0.95
N GLY A 113 -14.82 -10.05 0.19
CA GLY A 113 -15.39 -11.40 0.25
C GLY A 113 -14.38 -12.54 0.08
N GLN A 114 -13.07 -12.27 0.05
CA GLN A 114 -12.07 -13.33 0.14
C GLN A 114 -12.05 -13.93 1.55
N THR A 115 -11.86 -15.25 1.63
CA THR A 115 -12.00 -16.00 2.89
C THR A 115 -10.68 -16.21 3.61
N GLU A 116 -9.59 -16.25 2.87
CA GLU A 116 -8.25 -16.42 3.39
C GLU A 116 -7.70 -15.11 3.99
N LYS A 117 -6.93 -15.23 5.09
CA LYS A 117 -6.36 -14.05 5.76
C LYS A 117 -5.26 -13.37 4.96
N TYR A 118 -4.54 -14.12 4.14
CA TYR A 118 -3.47 -13.66 3.26
C TYR A 118 -3.35 -14.66 2.10
N LYS A 119 -2.81 -14.23 0.96
CA LYS A 119 -2.65 -15.10 -0.23
C LYS A 119 -1.47 -16.05 -0.07
N ASP A 120 -0.32 -15.49 0.29
CA ASP A 120 0.95 -16.20 0.48
C ASP A 120 1.89 -15.37 1.37
N MET A 121 2.94 -16.00 1.90
CA MET A 121 3.90 -15.29 2.77
C MET A 121 4.61 -14.14 2.04
N TYR A 122 4.81 -14.25 0.73
CA TYR A 122 5.44 -13.20 -0.06
C TYR A 122 4.62 -11.89 -0.01
N SER A 123 3.29 -11.98 -0.13
CA SER A 123 2.39 -10.81 0.02
C SER A 123 2.46 -10.18 1.41
N VAL A 124 2.65 -10.98 2.47
CA VAL A 124 2.77 -10.48 3.85
C VAL A 124 4.12 -9.78 4.07
N HIS A 125 5.22 -10.34 3.55
CA HIS A 125 6.54 -9.71 3.61
C HIS A 125 6.58 -8.38 2.85
N ASN A 126 5.96 -8.32 1.67
CA ASN A 126 5.82 -7.07 0.91
C ASN A 126 5.01 -6.00 1.66
N ALA A 127 4.02 -6.41 2.47
CA ALA A 127 3.24 -5.46 3.25
C ALA A 127 3.98 -4.97 4.51
N TRP A 128 4.72 -5.86 5.20
CA TRP A 128 5.12 -5.61 6.58
C TRP A 128 6.62 -5.54 6.87
N ASP A 129 7.51 -6.01 5.99
CA ASP A 129 8.95 -6.09 6.29
C ASP A 129 9.51 -4.73 6.71
N ARG A 130 9.20 -3.67 5.96
CA ARG A 130 9.72 -2.33 6.27
C ARG A 130 9.11 -1.71 7.52
N PHE A 131 7.96 -2.16 8.04
CA PHE A 131 7.44 -1.59 9.29
C PHE A 131 8.37 -1.91 10.47
N PRO A 132 8.70 -0.93 11.33
CA PRO A 132 9.54 -1.19 12.49
C PRO A 132 8.94 -2.25 13.42
N LEU A 133 9.79 -2.96 14.16
CA LEU A 133 9.36 -3.95 15.15
C LEU A 133 8.70 -3.25 16.35
N THR A 134 7.39 -3.06 16.28
CA THR A 134 6.56 -2.52 17.36
C THR A 134 5.62 -3.58 17.92
N LEU A 135 4.91 -3.26 19.01
CA LEU A 135 3.89 -4.16 19.56
C LEU A 135 2.78 -4.40 18.53
N THR A 136 2.39 -3.38 17.76
CA THR A 136 1.41 -3.51 16.68
C THR A 136 1.87 -4.49 15.61
N LYS A 137 3.14 -4.43 15.18
CA LYS A 137 3.69 -5.42 14.23
C LYS A 137 3.69 -6.84 14.81
N ILE A 138 4.02 -7.00 16.10
CA ILE A 138 3.97 -8.31 16.77
C ILE A 138 2.53 -8.83 16.83
N GLU A 139 1.56 -8.00 17.21
CA GLU A 139 0.14 -8.39 17.24
C GLU A 139 -0.35 -8.80 15.85
N ALA A 140 0.00 -8.04 14.80
CA ALA A 140 -0.32 -8.36 13.42
C ALA A 140 0.14 -9.77 13.02
N VAL A 141 1.42 -10.08 13.27
CA VAL A 141 2.02 -11.38 12.94
C VAL A 141 1.31 -12.53 13.65
N TYR A 142 0.96 -12.36 14.93
CA TYR A 142 0.33 -13.43 15.71
C TYR A 142 -1.18 -13.59 15.46
N ASP A 143 -1.84 -12.53 15.00
CA ASP A 143 -3.27 -12.50 14.68
C ASP A 143 -3.57 -13.04 13.27
N VAL A 144 -2.75 -12.68 12.28
CA VAL A 144 -2.96 -13.06 10.86
C VAL A 144 -2.38 -14.43 10.53
N LEU A 145 -1.16 -14.74 10.99
CA LEU A 145 -0.50 -15.99 10.63
C LEU A 145 -0.90 -17.15 11.54
N SER A 146 -0.92 -18.36 11.01
CA SER A 146 -1.06 -19.61 11.77
C SER A 146 0.18 -19.85 12.66
N PRO A 147 0.05 -20.59 13.78
CA PRO A 147 1.20 -21.03 14.58
C PRO A 147 2.22 -21.88 13.82
N SER A 148 1.83 -22.48 12.69
CA SER A 148 2.71 -23.26 11.83
C SER A 148 3.54 -22.41 10.87
N ASP A 149 3.19 -21.14 10.68
CA ASP A 149 3.88 -20.25 9.75
C ASP A 149 5.17 -19.71 10.37
N PRO A 150 6.15 -19.30 9.54
CA PRO A 150 7.44 -18.82 10.02
C PRO A 150 7.35 -17.37 10.52
N ARG A 151 6.55 -17.11 11.56
CA ARG A 151 6.30 -15.78 12.15
C ARG A 151 7.56 -14.99 12.45
N GLN A 152 8.64 -15.68 12.77
CA GLN A 152 9.93 -15.12 13.16
C GLN A 152 10.61 -14.41 11.99
N GLU A 153 10.32 -14.81 10.74
CA GLU A 153 10.84 -14.17 9.53
C GLU A 153 10.35 -12.72 9.40
N LEU A 154 9.10 -12.43 9.82
CA LEU A 154 8.53 -11.07 9.81
C LEU A 154 9.00 -10.21 10.99
N LEU A 155 9.49 -10.82 12.07
CA LEU A 155 9.97 -10.11 13.25
C LEU A 155 11.47 -9.83 13.18
N PHE A 156 12.20 -10.66 12.45
CA PHE A 156 13.65 -10.62 12.30
C PHE A 156 14.04 -11.03 10.88
N ASP A 157 14.08 -10.06 9.96
CA ASP A 157 14.31 -10.28 8.51
C ASP A 157 15.59 -11.07 8.21
N PHE A 158 16.62 -10.97 9.06
CA PHE A 158 17.84 -11.77 8.93
C PHE A 158 17.54 -13.27 8.85
N ILE A 159 16.51 -13.79 9.54
CA ILE A 159 16.14 -15.20 9.50
C ILE A 159 15.76 -15.61 8.07
N LEU A 160 15.01 -14.78 7.36
CA LEU A 160 14.61 -15.05 6.00
C LEU A 160 15.77 -14.87 5.01
N TYR A 161 16.58 -13.83 5.20
CA TYR A 161 17.51 -13.38 4.17
C TYR A 161 19.00 -13.75 4.42
N HIS A 162 19.33 -14.49 5.48
CA HIS A 162 20.72 -14.77 5.88
C HIS A 162 21.59 -15.48 4.81
N ASP A 163 20.98 -16.15 3.84
CA ASP A 163 21.66 -16.91 2.79
C ASP A 163 21.81 -16.16 1.45
N ARG A 164 21.26 -14.94 1.33
CA ARG A 164 21.30 -14.10 0.12
C ARG A 164 22.66 -13.47 -0.22
N TRP A 165 23.71 -13.75 0.55
CA TRP A 165 25.03 -13.12 0.37
C TRP A 165 25.62 -13.32 -1.04
N SER A 166 25.25 -14.40 -1.74
CA SER A 166 25.67 -14.67 -3.13
C SER A 166 24.87 -13.93 -4.20
N GLU A 167 23.75 -13.30 -3.82
CA GLU A 167 22.85 -12.56 -4.73
C GLU A 167 23.12 -11.04 -4.69
N LEU A 168 23.97 -10.58 -3.77
CA LEU A 168 24.17 -9.16 -3.52
C LEU A 168 24.77 -8.44 -4.73
N THR A 169 24.20 -7.27 -4.99
CA THR A 169 24.62 -6.30 -6.00
C THR A 169 25.06 -4.99 -5.32
N GLU A 170 25.55 -4.02 -6.10
CA GLU A 170 25.88 -2.69 -5.57
C GLU A 170 24.64 -1.99 -4.97
N ASP A 171 23.46 -2.24 -5.55
CA ASP A 171 22.19 -1.65 -5.11
C ASP A 171 21.80 -2.10 -3.68
N ASP A 172 22.22 -3.29 -3.25
CA ASP A 172 21.92 -3.79 -1.90
C ASP A 172 22.63 -2.99 -0.78
N PHE A 173 23.68 -2.24 -1.13
CA PHE A 173 24.40 -1.33 -0.24
C PHE A 173 23.88 0.11 -0.32
N SER A 174 22.92 0.38 -1.20
CA SER A 174 22.30 1.69 -1.37
C SER A 174 21.25 1.96 -0.27
N ASN A 175 21.04 3.24 0.01
CA ASN A 175 19.94 3.73 0.84
C ASN A 175 18.90 4.49 -0.01
N SER A 176 18.91 4.26 -1.32
CA SER A 176 17.94 4.81 -2.26
C SER A 176 16.57 4.21 -2.01
N TYR A 177 15.55 5.02 -2.17
CA TYR A 177 14.16 4.62 -2.05
C TYR A 177 13.32 5.39 -3.06
N SER A 178 12.13 4.88 -3.35
CA SER A 178 11.22 5.47 -4.32
C SER A 178 10.67 6.80 -3.81
N LYS A 179 10.68 7.81 -4.68
CA LYS A 179 10.05 9.11 -4.45
C LYS A 179 8.59 9.16 -4.92
N LEU A 180 8.09 8.06 -5.49
CA LEU A 180 6.71 7.92 -5.97
C LEU A 180 5.69 7.68 -4.84
N ARG A 181 6.14 7.62 -3.58
CA ARG A 181 5.28 7.50 -2.39
C ARG A 181 4.34 6.29 -2.47
N GLY A 182 4.90 5.17 -2.94
CA GLY A 182 4.24 3.88 -3.04
C GLY A 182 3.45 3.63 -4.33
N PHE A 183 3.32 4.62 -5.22
CA PHE A 183 2.72 4.42 -6.55
C PHE A 183 3.62 3.60 -7.48
N ALA A 184 3.04 2.62 -8.18
CA ALA A 184 3.71 1.87 -9.24
C ALA A 184 3.27 2.38 -10.62
N ALA A 185 4.18 3.07 -11.31
CA ALA A 185 3.92 3.56 -12.66
C ALA A 185 4.10 2.44 -13.71
N ASN A 186 3.11 2.29 -14.60
CA ASN A 186 3.22 1.44 -15.78
C ASN A 186 2.75 2.19 -17.03
N SER A 187 3.52 2.13 -18.12
CA SER A 187 3.23 2.83 -19.38
C SER A 187 2.86 1.88 -20.53
N GLU A 188 2.68 0.61 -20.22
CA GLU A 188 2.12 -0.37 -21.15
C GLU A 188 0.59 -0.33 -21.09
N TYR A 189 -0.06 -0.66 -22.20
CA TYR A 189 -1.51 -0.81 -22.26
C TYR A 189 -1.94 -2.05 -23.02
N THR A 190 -3.09 -2.57 -22.65
CA THR A 190 -3.79 -3.66 -23.34
C THR A 190 -5.20 -3.20 -23.65
N VAL A 191 -5.66 -3.47 -24.88
CA VAL A 191 -7.00 -3.06 -25.32
C VAL A 191 -8.05 -4.01 -24.76
N PHE A 192 -8.99 -3.47 -23.98
CA PHE A 192 -10.18 -4.19 -23.53
C PHE A 192 -11.46 -3.45 -23.94
N GLU A 193 -12.56 -4.19 -24.02
CA GLU A 193 -13.89 -3.60 -24.00
C GLU A 193 -14.33 -3.43 -22.54
N ARG A 194 -15.01 -2.32 -22.25
CA ARG A 194 -15.58 -2.11 -20.92
C ARG A 194 -16.62 -3.21 -20.64
N PRO A 195 -16.46 -3.98 -19.55
CA PRO A 195 -17.45 -4.98 -19.17
C PRO A 195 -18.76 -4.31 -18.72
N GLU A 196 -19.88 -4.91 -19.08
CA GLU A 196 -21.20 -4.60 -18.52
C GLU A 196 -21.60 -5.72 -17.56
N TYR A 197 -22.02 -5.34 -16.35
CA TYR A 197 -22.40 -6.29 -15.31
C TYR A 197 -23.88 -6.15 -14.95
N GLU A 198 -24.54 -7.27 -14.71
CA GLU A 198 -25.84 -7.25 -14.04
C GLU A 198 -25.66 -6.92 -12.56
N TYR A 199 -26.28 -5.83 -12.08
CA TYR A 199 -26.16 -5.47 -10.66
C TYR A 199 -26.75 -6.55 -9.76
N ARG A 200 -25.85 -7.25 -9.06
CA ARG A 200 -26.16 -8.26 -8.07
C ARG A 200 -25.22 -8.12 -6.89
N ILE A 201 -25.70 -8.47 -5.71
CA ILE A 201 -24.89 -8.57 -4.49
C ILE A 201 -24.77 -10.04 -4.10
N ASP A 202 -23.55 -10.50 -3.87
CA ASP A 202 -23.28 -11.77 -3.19
C ASP A 202 -23.27 -11.54 -1.67
N MET A 203 -24.42 -11.80 -1.02
CA MET A 203 -24.52 -11.64 0.43
C MET A 203 -23.61 -12.58 1.22
N ALA A 204 -23.14 -13.70 0.65
CA ALA A 204 -22.19 -14.55 1.37
C ALA A 204 -20.82 -13.87 1.54
N ALA A 205 -20.49 -12.92 0.66
CA ALA A 205 -19.24 -12.16 0.72
C ALA A 205 -19.14 -11.28 1.97
N THR A 206 -20.26 -10.85 2.56
CA THR A 206 -20.28 -9.98 3.76
C THR A 206 -19.89 -10.72 5.04
N GLU A 207 -19.93 -12.05 5.04
CA GLU A 207 -19.75 -12.88 6.24
C GLU A 207 -18.33 -13.49 6.33
N THR A 208 -17.37 -12.95 5.59
CA THR A 208 -16.00 -13.49 5.53
C THR A 208 -15.10 -12.90 6.62
N GLU A 209 -14.02 -13.61 6.97
CA GLU A 209 -13.01 -13.05 7.88
C GLU A 209 -12.45 -11.73 7.35
N GLY A 210 -12.19 -11.63 6.05
CA GLY A 210 -11.70 -10.39 5.45
C GLY A 210 -12.62 -9.20 5.72
N VAL A 211 -13.93 -9.38 5.59
CA VAL A 211 -14.90 -8.31 5.88
C VAL A 211 -14.92 -7.97 7.36
N MET A 212 -14.84 -8.94 8.28
CA MET A 212 -14.72 -8.64 9.71
C MET A 212 -13.51 -7.74 10.03
N TYR A 213 -12.37 -7.94 9.34
CA TYR A 213 -11.20 -7.07 9.50
C TYR A 213 -11.37 -5.68 8.88
N LEU A 214 -12.06 -5.58 7.74
CA LEU A 214 -12.42 -4.29 7.15
C LEU A 214 -13.34 -3.49 8.08
N GLU A 215 -14.33 -4.14 8.68
CA GLU A 215 -15.23 -3.53 9.66
C GLU A 215 -14.47 -3.04 10.90
N LYS A 216 -13.54 -3.84 11.43
CA LYS A 216 -12.63 -3.40 12.50
C LYS A 216 -11.79 -2.18 12.09
N ALA A 217 -11.29 -2.15 10.86
CA ALA A 217 -10.53 -1.01 10.36
C ALA A 217 -11.38 0.26 10.38
N VAL A 218 -12.62 0.16 9.86
CA VAL A 218 -13.58 1.27 9.84
C VAL A 218 -13.87 1.77 11.25
N GLU A 219 -14.18 0.88 12.19
CA GLU A 219 -14.49 1.24 13.57
C GLU A 219 -13.31 1.98 14.22
N GLU A 220 -12.10 1.42 14.14
CA GLU A 220 -10.90 2.05 14.71
C GLU A 220 -10.59 3.42 14.07
N LEU A 221 -10.77 3.57 12.75
CA LEU A 221 -10.56 4.83 12.03
C LEU A 221 -11.58 5.89 12.45
N GLN A 222 -12.87 5.53 12.49
CA GLN A 222 -13.95 6.44 12.89
C GLN A 222 -13.83 6.85 14.37
N GLU A 223 -13.43 5.94 15.27
CA GLU A 223 -13.16 6.25 16.68
C GLU A 223 -12.04 7.28 16.84
N LYS A 224 -11.05 7.30 15.94
CA LYS A 224 -9.97 8.30 15.89
C LYS A 224 -10.40 9.60 15.18
N GLY A 225 -11.62 9.68 14.66
CA GLY A 225 -12.11 10.81 13.88
C GLY A 225 -11.59 10.86 12.44
N ILE A 226 -10.95 9.79 11.97
CA ILE A 226 -10.41 9.68 10.60
C ILE A 226 -11.56 9.30 9.67
N GLN A 227 -11.72 10.05 8.58
CA GLN A 227 -12.74 9.78 7.58
C GLN A 227 -12.35 8.58 6.73
N VAL A 228 -13.32 7.77 6.32
CA VAL A 228 -13.07 6.55 5.53
C VAL A 228 -13.84 6.64 4.22
N VAL A 229 -13.20 6.21 3.12
CA VAL A 229 -13.80 6.05 1.80
C VAL A 229 -13.47 4.67 1.27
N PHE A 230 -14.47 3.96 0.75
CA PHE A 230 -14.24 2.74 -0.02
C PHE A 230 -14.19 3.05 -1.50
N VAL A 231 -13.26 2.40 -2.20
CA VAL A 231 -13.12 2.52 -3.65
C VAL A 231 -12.91 1.14 -4.26
N HIS A 232 -13.37 0.96 -5.49
CA HIS A 232 -13.02 -0.20 -6.30
C HIS A 232 -12.43 0.29 -7.63
N SER A 233 -11.19 -0.14 -7.92
CA SER A 233 -10.48 0.23 -9.15
C SER A 233 -11.17 -0.33 -10.41
N PRO A 234 -11.03 0.30 -11.58
CA PRO A 234 -11.46 -0.30 -12.85
C PRO A 234 -10.81 -1.66 -13.10
N GLU A 235 -11.62 -2.67 -13.41
CA GLU A 235 -11.16 -4.02 -13.75
C GLU A 235 -12.09 -4.70 -14.79
N VAL A 236 -11.51 -5.57 -15.62
CA VAL A 236 -12.22 -6.54 -16.49
C VAL A 236 -12.36 -7.86 -15.74
N ASN A 237 -13.37 -7.96 -14.88
CA ASN A 237 -13.60 -9.13 -14.03
C ASN A 237 -14.86 -9.93 -14.44
N SER A 238 -15.16 -10.99 -13.68
CA SER A 238 -16.36 -11.79 -13.86
C SER A 238 -17.55 -11.24 -13.07
N GLU A 239 -18.77 -11.49 -13.55
CA GLU A 239 -20.03 -11.19 -12.83
C GLU A 239 -20.05 -11.70 -11.37
N GLU A 240 -19.37 -12.81 -11.10
CA GLU A 240 -19.24 -13.37 -9.76
C GLU A 240 -18.31 -12.55 -8.87
N LYS A 241 -17.20 -12.06 -9.43
CA LYS A 241 -16.28 -11.16 -8.71
C LYS A 241 -16.93 -9.80 -8.49
N GLN A 242 -17.56 -9.21 -9.51
CA GLN A 242 -18.29 -7.95 -9.36
C GLN A 242 -19.41 -8.07 -8.32
N ALA A 243 -20.16 -9.17 -8.29
CA ALA A 243 -21.19 -9.38 -7.26
C ALA A 243 -20.63 -9.43 -5.83
N ARG A 244 -19.41 -9.95 -5.63
CA ARG A 244 -18.72 -9.90 -4.33
C ARG A 244 -18.28 -8.48 -3.97
N ILE A 245 -17.74 -7.73 -4.94
CA ILE A 245 -17.34 -6.33 -4.73
C ILE A 245 -18.55 -5.45 -4.43
N ASN A 246 -19.66 -5.62 -5.14
CA ASN A 246 -20.91 -4.91 -4.87
C ASN A 246 -21.39 -5.13 -3.43
N ALA A 247 -21.05 -6.25 -2.79
CA ALA A 247 -21.37 -6.49 -1.38
C ALA A 247 -20.65 -5.54 -0.41
N ALA A 248 -19.59 -4.85 -0.83
CA ALA A 248 -18.98 -3.76 -0.06
C ALA A 248 -19.95 -2.60 0.17
N SER A 249 -20.95 -2.40 -0.69
CA SER A 249 -22.03 -1.42 -0.46
C SER A 249 -22.80 -1.68 0.84
N VAL A 250 -22.98 -2.95 1.22
CA VAL A 250 -23.66 -3.32 2.47
C VAL A 250 -22.87 -2.85 3.69
N THR A 251 -21.55 -3.06 3.69
CA THR A 251 -20.67 -2.55 4.76
C THR A 251 -20.58 -1.04 4.72
N ALA A 252 -20.49 -0.42 3.55
CA ALA A 252 -20.48 1.02 3.38
C ALA A 252 -21.75 1.67 3.97
N GLU A 253 -22.92 1.12 3.68
CA GLU A 253 -24.21 1.56 4.27
C GLU A 253 -24.24 1.38 5.79
N LYS A 254 -23.80 0.21 6.29
CA LYS A 254 -23.77 -0.12 7.73
C LYS A 254 -22.97 0.92 8.53
N TYR A 255 -21.85 1.40 8.01
CA TYR A 255 -20.95 2.33 8.68
C TYR A 255 -21.07 3.78 8.18
N ASN A 256 -22.03 4.06 7.29
CA ASN A 256 -22.24 5.36 6.66
C ASN A 256 -20.96 5.93 6.01
N ILE A 257 -20.32 5.09 5.19
CA ILE A 257 -19.09 5.37 4.46
C ILE A 257 -19.42 5.51 2.96
N PRO A 258 -18.81 6.47 2.24
CA PRO A 258 -18.94 6.51 0.79
C PRO A 258 -18.26 5.31 0.13
N PHE A 259 -18.92 4.75 -0.89
CA PHE A 259 -18.34 3.71 -1.73
C PHE A 259 -18.40 4.14 -3.21
N ILE A 260 -17.24 4.21 -3.85
CA ILE A 260 -17.10 4.57 -5.26
C ILE A 260 -16.58 3.36 -6.02
N ASP A 261 -17.42 2.77 -6.85
CA ASP A 261 -17.00 1.69 -7.74
C ASP A 261 -16.76 2.24 -9.15
N PHE A 262 -15.48 2.41 -9.51
CA PHE A 262 -15.10 2.97 -10.80
C PHE A 262 -15.37 2.02 -11.98
N THR A 263 -15.57 0.73 -11.72
CA THR A 263 -15.90 -0.25 -12.75
C THR A 263 -17.34 -0.06 -13.25
N VAL A 264 -18.30 0.20 -12.35
CA VAL A 264 -19.74 0.31 -12.67
C VAL A 264 -20.28 1.74 -12.69
N MET A 265 -19.43 2.76 -12.51
CA MET A 265 -19.82 4.18 -12.61
C MET A 265 -20.41 4.50 -13.99
N GLU A 266 -21.57 5.16 -14.08
CA GLU A 266 -22.28 5.42 -15.35
C GLU A 266 -21.35 6.05 -16.40
N ASP A 267 -20.79 7.21 -16.07
CA ASP A 267 -19.74 7.86 -16.85
C ASP A 267 -18.38 7.28 -16.44
N SER A 268 -17.78 6.38 -17.23
CA SER A 268 -16.49 5.81 -16.86
C SER A 268 -15.39 6.88 -16.79
N VAL A 269 -14.57 6.84 -15.74
CA VAL A 269 -13.40 7.72 -15.60
C VAL A 269 -12.29 7.32 -16.57
N VAL A 270 -12.20 6.04 -16.93
CA VAL A 270 -11.12 5.48 -17.75
C VAL A 270 -11.64 4.96 -19.09
N ASP A 271 -10.77 4.95 -20.08
CA ASP A 271 -10.98 4.29 -21.37
C ASP A 271 -10.32 2.90 -21.34
N TYR A 272 -11.12 1.85 -21.29
CA TYR A 272 -10.62 0.47 -21.21
C TYR A 272 -9.74 0.05 -22.41
N ALA A 273 -9.80 0.78 -23.52
CA ALA A 273 -8.96 0.51 -24.68
C ALA A 273 -7.54 1.09 -24.56
N THR A 274 -7.32 2.10 -23.71
CA THR A 274 -6.02 2.82 -23.62
C THR A 274 -5.46 2.93 -22.23
N ASP A 275 -6.28 2.79 -21.19
CA ASP A 275 -5.94 3.12 -19.81
C ASP A 275 -5.70 1.89 -18.93
N MET A 276 -5.86 0.70 -19.48
CA MET A 276 -5.64 -0.57 -18.78
C MET A 276 -4.25 -1.11 -19.12
N PHE A 277 -3.45 -1.46 -18.12
CA PHE A 277 -2.20 -2.18 -18.32
C PHE A 277 -2.49 -3.65 -18.64
N ASP A 278 -3.28 -4.30 -17.80
CA ASP A 278 -3.80 -5.66 -17.94
C ASP A 278 -5.29 -5.69 -17.56
N SER A 279 -5.89 -6.87 -17.40
CA SER A 279 -7.32 -6.96 -17.04
C SER A 279 -7.63 -6.36 -15.67
N ASP A 280 -6.66 -6.33 -14.76
CA ASP A 280 -6.84 -6.04 -13.35
C ASP A 280 -6.36 -4.63 -12.99
N HIS A 281 -5.38 -4.08 -13.71
CA HIS A 281 -4.69 -2.86 -13.33
C HIS A 281 -4.78 -1.79 -14.41
N VAL A 282 -5.04 -0.57 -13.98
CA VAL A 282 -4.87 0.61 -14.83
C VAL A 282 -3.39 0.90 -15.07
N ASN A 283 -3.10 1.53 -16.21
CA ASN A 283 -1.79 2.12 -16.47
C ASN A 283 -1.73 3.56 -15.96
N ILE A 284 -0.59 4.22 -16.19
CA ILE A 284 -0.34 5.59 -15.73
C ILE A 284 -1.35 6.63 -16.25
N GLN A 285 -1.95 6.43 -17.44
CA GLN A 285 -2.99 7.34 -17.93
C GLN A 285 -4.30 7.14 -17.18
N GLY A 286 -4.72 5.89 -16.98
CA GLY A 286 -5.88 5.58 -16.15
C GLY A 286 -5.71 6.09 -14.72
N ALA A 287 -4.54 5.84 -14.13
CA ALA A 287 -4.17 6.33 -12.80
C ALA A 287 -4.23 7.87 -12.71
N THR A 288 -3.81 8.58 -13.76
CA THR A 288 -3.89 10.05 -13.80
C THR A 288 -5.34 10.53 -13.75
N LYS A 289 -6.23 9.93 -14.55
CA LYS A 289 -7.67 10.27 -14.56
C LYS A 289 -8.36 9.95 -13.23
N LEU A 290 -8.07 8.78 -12.65
CA LEU A 290 -8.62 8.36 -11.36
C LEU A 290 -8.10 9.22 -10.21
N THR A 291 -6.81 9.56 -10.23
CA THR A 291 -6.21 10.47 -9.23
C THR A 291 -6.82 11.85 -9.31
N HIS A 292 -7.04 12.38 -10.52
CA HIS A 292 -7.73 13.65 -10.72
C HIS A 292 -9.14 13.62 -10.09
N TYR A 293 -9.94 12.61 -10.45
CA TYR A 293 -11.29 12.44 -9.91
C TYR A 293 -11.30 12.34 -8.38
N LEU A 294 -10.41 11.51 -7.81
CA LEU A 294 -10.30 11.34 -6.36
C LEU A 294 -9.83 12.63 -5.68
N GLY A 295 -8.93 13.40 -6.29
CA GLY A 295 -8.51 14.69 -5.77
C GLY A 295 -9.67 15.68 -5.70
N GLU A 296 -10.45 15.82 -6.78
CA GLU A 296 -11.67 16.64 -6.75
C GLU A 296 -12.62 16.16 -5.65
N TYR A 297 -12.90 14.85 -5.59
CA TYR A 297 -13.79 14.28 -4.60
C TYR A 297 -13.31 14.57 -3.17
N LEU A 298 -12.02 14.37 -2.89
CA LEU A 298 -11.45 14.53 -1.55
C LEU A 298 -11.45 16.01 -1.12
N THR A 299 -11.07 16.93 -2.00
CA THR A 299 -11.08 18.37 -1.72
C THR A 299 -12.50 18.86 -1.43
N HIS A 300 -13.49 18.46 -2.23
CA HIS A 300 -14.87 18.92 -2.05
C HIS A 300 -15.54 18.37 -0.78
N ASN A 301 -15.21 17.15 -0.36
CA ASN A 301 -15.94 16.47 0.71
C ASN A 301 -15.26 16.53 2.09
N TYR A 302 -13.95 16.76 2.17
CA TYR A 302 -13.20 16.63 3.42
C TYR A 302 -12.43 17.89 3.86
N GLY A 303 -12.53 18.99 3.12
CA GLY A 303 -11.90 20.26 3.51
C GLY A 303 -10.38 20.15 3.65
N LEU A 304 -9.75 19.40 2.74
CA LEU A 304 -8.30 19.28 2.69
C LEU A 304 -7.69 20.60 2.23
N GLU A 305 -6.68 21.07 2.96
CA GLU A 305 -5.97 22.31 2.65
C GLU A 305 -4.80 21.97 1.73
N SER A 306 -4.56 22.84 0.75
CA SER A 306 -3.43 22.69 -0.17
C SER A 306 -2.14 23.15 0.52
N HIS A 307 -1.09 22.32 0.49
CA HIS A 307 0.24 22.70 1.00
C HIS A 307 1.19 23.14 -0.11
N ALA A 308 0.72 23.31 -1.35
CA ALA A 308 1.58 23.61 -2.50
C ALA A 308 2.37 24.92 -2.38
N GLU A 309 1.90 25.86 -1.54
CA GLU A 309 2.57 27.14 -1.25
C GLU A 309 3.44 27.11 0.03
N ASP A 310 3.57 25.97 0.70
CA ASP A 310 4.37 25.80 1.91
C ASP A 310 5.77 25.24 1.58
N ASP A 311 6.79 26.08 1.73
CA ASP A 311 8.21 25.76 1.48
C ASP A 311 8.70 24.51 2.25
N SER A 312 8.04 24.12 3.35
CA SER A 312 8.40 22.89 4.09
C SER A 312 8.10 21.60 3.30
N TYR A 313 7.34 21.70 2.21
CA TYR A 313 6.98 20.59 1.32
C TYR A 313 7.77 20.59 -0.01
N ASP A 314 8.88 21.33 -0.11
CA ASP A 314 9.72 21.41 -1.33
C ASP A 314 10.17 20.05 -1.92
N ASP A 315 10.30 18.99 -1.10
CA ASP A 315 10.61 17.64 -1.59
C ASP A 315 9.49 17.08 -2.49
N TRP A 316 8.24 17.48 -2.28
CA TRP A 316 7.10 17.07 -3.10
C TRP A 316 7.18 17.67 -4.50
N ASN A 317 7.48 18.97 -4.60
CA ASN A 317 7.71 19.65 -5.87
C ASN A 317 8.88 19.00 -6.63
N THR A 318 9.99 18.77 -5.93
CA THR A 318 11.17 18.10 -6.49
C THR A 318 10.85 16.68 -6.98
N SER A 319 10.07 15.92 -6.20
CA SER A 319 9.67 14.56 -6.55
C SER A 319 8.72 14.54 -7.75
N TYR A 320 7.78 15.47 -7.82
CA TYR A 320 6.87 15.62 -8.96
C TYR A 320 7.63 15.99 -10.24
N ASP A 321 8.57 16.94 -10.18
CA ASP A 321 9.39 17.32 -11.33
C ASP A 321 10.18 16.11 -11.88
N GLN A 322 10.76 15.30 -11.00
CA GLN A 322 11.46 14.07 -11.38
C GLN A 322 10.52 13.03 -12.00
N PHE A 323 9.34 12.85 -11.41
CA PHE A 323 8.30 11.97 -11.94
C PHE A 323 7.87 12.42 -13.33
N ASN A 324 7.53 13.69 -13.51
CA ASN A 324 7.07 14.28 -14.75
C ASN A 324 8.16 14.24 -15.84
N ALA A 325 9.42 14.51 -15.49
CA ALA A 325 10.54 14.35 -16.42
C ALA A 325 10.71 12.92 -16.94
N THR A 326 10.36 11.92 -16.11
CA THR A 326 10.49 10.50 -16.47
C THR A 326 9.25 9.98 -17.19
N HIS A 327 8.05 10.45 -16.83
CA HIS A 327 6.77 9.84 -17.24
C HIS A 327 5.87 10.77 -18.08
N GLY A 328 6.01 12.09 -17.97
CA GLY A 328 5.09 13.06 -18.58
C GLY A 328 5.15 13.14 -20.11
N SER A 329 6.17 12.54 -20.73
CA SER A 329 6.31 12.43 -22.20
C SER A 329 6.42 10.99 -22.69
N VAL A 330 6.14 10.00 -21.84
CA VAL A 330 6.25 8.60 -22.23
C VAL A 330 5.09 8.25 -23.18
N VAL A 331 5.46 7.72 -24.35
CA VAL A 331 4.50 7.17 -25.31
C VAL A 331 4.04 5.82 -24.80
N LEU A 332 2.73 5.63 -24.65
CA LEU A 332 2.16 4.34 -24.24
C LEU A 332 2.51 3.25 -25.25
N LYS A 333 2.79 2.05 -24.74
CA LYS A 333 3.15 0.88 -25.55
C LYS A 333 2.07 -0.19 -25.47
N GLU A 334 1.51 -0.55 -26.61
CA GLU A 334 0.54 -1.66 -26.69
C GLU A 334 1.26 -2.99 -26.43
N VAL A 335 0.65 -3.81 -25.57
CA VAL A 335 1.06 -5.18 -25.33
C VAL A 335 -0.12 -6.09 -25.66
N LYS A 336 0.18 -7.29 -26.17
CA LYS A 336 -0.87 -8.27 -26.44
C LYS A 336 -1.34 -8.87 -25.12
N PRO A 337 -2.65 -9.10 -24.94
CA PRO A 337 -3.14 -9.77 -23.75
C PRO A 337 -2.49 -11.15 -23.63
N ASP A 338 -1.93 -11.45 -22.46
CA ASP A 338 -1.45 -12.79 -22.14
C ASP A 338 -2.67 -13.71 -22.13
N ILE A 339 -2.77 -14.58 -23.15
CA ILE A 339 -3.78 -15.64 -23.21
C ILE A 339 -3.30 -16.72 -22.24
N GLN A 340 -3.62 -16.58 -20.94
CA GLN A 340 -3.44 -17.65 -19.95
C GLN A 340 -4.59 -18.65 -20.00
#